data_AF-A0A7C1J7C7-F1
#
_entry.id   AF-A0A7C1J7C7-F1
#
_cell.length_a   1.000
_cell.length_b   1.000
_cell.length_c   1.000
_cell.angle_alpha   90.00
_cell.angle_beta   90.00
_cell.angle_gamma   90.00
#
_symmetry.space_group_name_H-M   'P 1'
#
loop_
_entity.id
_entity.type
_entity.pdbx_description
1 polymer ?
#
loop_
_entity_poly.entity_id
_entity_poly.type
_entity_poly.pdbx_seq_one_letter_code
_entity_poly.pdbx_strand_id
1 'polypeptide(L)'
;MTMRYWGPIRALGGGAILALLVALIFPSIRDTVFDESVREEVFLQAIPFFGAFVCVLLLYILLITLVVRRYNGRIPVRTYNPIESLFIIGIIVGVTMLFNPFSFVFYKYAFVVSLFSLLGFILWSHMGARNPRTTAELPKFTIVHHGAGLVIALLVAAFVATNLITANRPQEPYGERQRLWNTFSEERKAEIRAAAESDFNTVEMPFILLYSLFPAAFFYFGVREVAASAISQGSTKKNADAARIGAASPS
;
A
#
# COMPACT_ATOMS: atom_id res chain seq x y z
N MET A 1 7.89 -0.09 -26.16
CA MET A 1 6.63 -0.49 -25.49
C MET A 1 5.66 -1.00 -26.54
N THR A 2 5.08 -2.19 -26.35
CA THR A 2 4.09 -2.74 -27.29
C THR A 2 2.85 -1.85 -27.33
N MET A 3 2.30 -1.56 -28.52
CA MET A 3 1.10 -0.72 -28.74
C MET A 3 -0.11 -1.09 -27.87
N ARG A 4 -0.12 -2.30 -27.30
CA ARG A 4 -1.15 -2.83 -26.40
C ARG A 4 -1.45 -1.98 -25.16
N TYR A 5 -0.57 -1.11 -24.68
CA TYR A 5 -0.85 -0.26 -23.50
C TYR A 5 -1.26 1.18 -23.83
N TRP A 6 -1.12 1.60 -25.09
CA TRP A 6 -1.21 3.01 -25.47
C TRP A 6 -2.61 3.61 -25.32
N GLY A 7 -3.65 2.85 -25.67
CA GLY A 7 -5.04 3.32 -25.61
C GLY A 7 -5.47 3.84 -24.23
N PRO A 8 -5.45 3.00 -23.18
CA PRO A 8 -5.84 3.43 -21.84
C PRO A 8 -4.94 4.51 -21.26
N ILE A 9 -3.62 4.45 -21.50
CA ILE A 9 -2.68 5.47 -21.01
C ILE A 9 -3.04 6.84 -21.62
N ARG A 10 -3.30 6.90 -22.92
CA ARG A 10 -3.68 8.15 -23.58
C ARG A 10 -5.03 8.66 -23.09
N ALA A 11 -6.04 7.79 -22.99
CA ALA A 11 -7.39 8.19 -22.59
C ALA A 11 -7.46 8.60 -21.11
N LEU A 12 -7.08 7.70 -20.20
CA LEU A 12 -7.18 7.93 -18.76
C LEU A 12 -6.09 8.89 -18.27
N GLY A 13 -4.86 8.73 -18.75
CA GLY A 13 -3.76 9.64 -18.41
C GLY A 13 -3.97 11.04 -18.98
N GLY A 14 -4.48 11.16 -20.21
CA GLY A 14 -4.85 12.46 -20.79
C GLY A 14 -5.96 13.14 -20.00
N GLY A 15 -7.01 12.40 -19.62
CA GLY A 15 -8.08 12.90 -18.76
C GLY A 15 -7.58 13.32 -17.38
N ALA A 16 -6.68 12.55 -16.76
CA ALA A 16 -6.08 12.90 -15.47
C ALA A 16 -5.25 14.19 -15.54
N ILE A 17 -4.43 14.34 -16.58
CA ILE A 17 -3.66 15.57 -16.81
C ILE A 17 -4.60 16.76 -16.99
N LEU A 18 -5.65 16.62 -17.79
CA LEU A 18 -6.63 17.70 -17.96
C LEU A 18 -7.31 18.08 -16.63
N ALA A 19 -7.76 17.10 -15.85
CA ALA A 19 -8.36 17.34 -14.55
C ALA A 19 -7.40 18.02 -13.56
N LEU A 20 -6.12 17.63 -13.58
CA LEU A 20 -5.07 18.26 -12.78
C LEU A 20 -4.82 19.70 -13.21
N LEU A 21 -4.76 19.97 -14.52
CA LEU A 21 -4.60 21.33 -15.05
C LEU A 21 -5.76 22.23 -14.62
N VAL A 22 -7.00 21.72 -14.69
CA VAL A 22 -8.17 22.44 -14.16
C VAL A 22 -7.98 22.72 -12.67
N ALA A 23 -7.62 21.72 -11.86
CA ALA A 23 -7.45 21.91 -10.43
C ALA A 23 -6.39 22.96 -10.05
N LEU A 24 -5.29 23.02 -10.81
CA LEU A 24 -4.18 23.95 -10.55
C LEU A 24 -4.41 25.36 -11.09
N ILE A 25 -5.03 25.49 -12.27
CA ILE A 25 -5.20 26.78 -12.95
C ILE A 25 -6.46 27.50 -12.49
N PHE A 26 -7.50 26.74 -12.10
CA PHE A 26 -8.81 27.30 -11.76
C PHE A 26 -8.77 28.36 -10.65
N PRO A 27 -8.02 28.20 -9.54
CA PRO A 27 -7.93 29.25 -8.52
C PRO A 27 -7.45 30.59 -9.09
N SER A 28 -6.42 30.58 -9.94
CA SER A 28 -5.89 31.80 -10.57
C SER A 28 -6.89 32.47 -11.50
N ILE A 29 -7.64 31.69 -12.29
CA ILE A 29 -8.71 32.22 -13.15
C ILE A 29 -9.82 32.80 -12.28
N ARG A 30 -10.23 32.06 -11.24
CA ARG A 30 -11.32 32.45 -10.35
C ARG A 30 -11.04 33.80 -9.70
N ASP A 31 -9.83 33.98 -9.19
CA ASP A 31 -9.41 35.19 -8.47
C ASP A 31 -9.29 36.41 -9.40
N THR A 32 -9.16 36.20 -10.71
CA THR A 32 -9.08 37.27 -11.71
C THR A 32 -10.44 37.64 -12.30
N VAL A 33 -11.35 36.67 -12.44
CA VAL A 33 -12.59 36.81 -13.21
C VAL A 33 -13.82 37.08 -12.34
N PHE A 34 -13.87 36.56 -11.10
CA PHE A 34 -15.05 36.66 -10.26
C PHE A 34 -14.88 37.64 -9.10
N ASP A 35 -15.96 38.34 -8.75
CA ASP A 35 -16.02 39.21 -7.59
C ASP A 35 -16.03 38.42 -6.27
N GLU A 36 -15.67 39.07 -5.16
CA GLU A 36 -15.49 38.43 -3.85
C GLU A 36 -16.73 37.65 -3.40
N SER A 37 -17.93 38.21 -3.59
CA SER A 37 -19.20 37.58 -3.20
C SER A 37 -19.46 36.25 -3.90
N VAL A 38 -18.99 36.10 -5.14
CA VAL A 38 -19.15 34.90 -5.96
C VAL A 38 -18.04 33.90 -5.64
N ARG A 39 -16.82 34.37 -5.30
CA ARG A 39 -15.68 33.52 -4.91
C ARG A 39 -15.90 32.73 -3.63
N GLU A 40 -16.72 33.26 -2.72
CA GLU A 40 -17.11 32.60 -1.48
C GLU A 40 -18.15 31.49 -1.67
N GLU A 41 -18.74 31.37 -2.87
CA GLU A 41 -19.69 30.30 -3.14
C GLU A 41 -19.03 28.92 -3.07
N VAL A 42 -19.66 28.02 -2.31
CA VAL A 42 -19.18 26.66 -2.05
C VAL A 42 -18.92 25.89 -3.35
N PHE A 43 -19.73 26.10 -4.38
CA PHE A 43 -19.56 25.42 -5.67
C PHE A 43 -18.26 25.82 -6.39
N LEU A 44 -17.87 27.09 -6.32
CA LEU A 44 -16.63 27.59 -6.91
C LEU A 44 -15.40 27.07 -6.17
N GLN A 45 -15.49 26.94 -4.85
CA GLN A 45 -14.44 26.33 -4.04
C GLN A 45 -14.31 24.81 -4.27
N ALA A 46 -15.41 24.14 -4.65
CA ALA A 46 -15.42 22.71 -4.89
C ALA A 46 -14.75 22.28 -6.21
N ILE A 47 -14.64 23.17 -7.20
CA ILE A 47 -14.07 22.85 -8.52
C ILE A 47 -12.62 22.32 -8.44
N PRO A 48 -11.66 22.99 -7.79
CA PRO A 48 -10.30 22.48 -7.72
C PRO A 48 -10.21 21.17 -6.92
N PHE A 49 -11.02 21.02 -5.88
CA PHE A 49 -11.14 19.78 -5.12
C PHE A 49 -11.65 18.63 -6.00
N PHE A 50 -12.73 18.85 -6.76
CA PHE A 50 -13.31 17.85 -7.66
C PHE A 50 -12.35 17.50 -8.80
N GLY A 51 -11.64 18.48 -9.37
CA GLY A 51 -10.62 18.26 -10.39
C GLY A 51 -9.48 17.37 -9.87
N ALA A 52 -8.97 17.66 -8.67
CA ALA A 52 -7.95 16.83 -8.04
C ALA A 52 -8.46 15.40 -7.73
N PHE A 53 -9.68 15.29 -7.23
CA PHE A 53 -10.33 14.00 -6.96
C PHE A 53 -10.48 13.15 -8.24
N VAL A 54 -11.00 13.75 -9.33
CA VAL A 54 -11.12 13.07 -10.64
C VAL A 54 -9.75 12.67 -11.18
N CYS A 55 -8.73 13.50 -11.02
CA CYS A 55 -7.37 13.17 -11.42
C CYS A 55 -6.88 11.90 -10.71
N VAL A 56 -6.95 11.86 -9.37
CA VAL A 56 -6.54 10.69 -8.58
C VAL A 56 -7.35 9.45 -8.96
N LEU A 57 -8.66 9.59 -9.16
CA LEU A 57 -9.54 8.50 -9.58
C LEU A 57 -9.14 7.93 -10.94
N LEU A 58 -8.91 8.78 -11.94
CA LEU A 58 -8.50 8.37 -13.28
C LEU A 58 -7.13 7.69 -13.29
N LEU A 59 -6.17 8.20 -12.49
CA LEU A 59 -4.87 7.55 -12.30
C LEU A 59 -5.01 6.17 -11.64
N TYR A 60 -5.92 6.03 -10.69
CA TYR A 60 -6.17 4.75 -10.02
C TYR A 60 -6.82 3.72 -10.97
N ILE A 61 -7.79 4.14 -11.78
CA ILE A 61 -8.39 3.29 -12.82
C ILE A 61 -7.34 2.88 -13.86
N LEU A 62 -6.44 3.80 -14.23
CA LEU A 62 -5.32 3.49 -15.12
C LEU A 62 -4.40 2.45 -14.50
N LEU A 63 -4.03 2.60 -13.22
CA LEU A 63 -3.24 1.62 -12.48
C LEU A 63 -3.88 0.22 -12.53
N ILE A 64 -5.18 0.12 -12.19
CA ILE A 64 -5.94 -1.14 -12.27
C ILE A 64 -5.83 -1.72 -13.68
N THR A 65 -6.09 -0.91 -14.71
CA THR A 65 -6.05 -1.38 -16.12
C THR A 65 -4.67 -1.92 -16.50
N LEU A 66 -3.59 -1.25 -16.10
CA LEU A 66 -2.23 -1.69 -16.37
C LEU A 66 -1.90 -3.00 -15.64
N VAL A 67 -2.27 -3.09 -14.36
CA VAL A 67 -2.05 -4.27 -13.51
C VAL A 67 -2.83 -5.48 -14.05
N VAL A 68 -4.13 -5.33 -14.34
CA VAL A 68 -4.96 -6.40 -14.93
C VAL A 68 -4.37 -6.86 -16.26
N ARG A 69 -4.00 -5.96 -17.17
CA ARG A 69 -3.37 -6.35 -18.45
C ARG A 69 -2.05 -7.09 -18.25
N ARG A 70 -1.32 -6.81 -17.18
CA ARG A 70 0.00 -7.41 -16.90
C ARG A 70 -0.09 -8.74 -16.14
N TYR A 71 -1.10 -8.94 -15.29
CA TYR A 71 -1.14 -10.04 -14.33
C TYR A 71 -2.41 -10.89 -14.35
N ASN A 72 -3.46 -10.50 -15.07
CA ASN A 72 -4.71 -11.26 -15.14
C ASN A 72 -4.47 -12.71 -15.61
N GLY A 73 -4.97 -13.66 -14.82
CA GLY A 73 -4.82 -15.11 -15.04
C GLY A 73 -3.41 -15.66 -14.80
N ARG A 74 -2.46 -14.85 -14.28
CA ARG A 74 -1.06 -15.26 -14.09
C ARG A 74 -0.71 -15.64 -12.66
N ILE A 75 -1.50 -15.20 -11.67
CA ILE A 75 -1.21 -15.40 -10.24
C ILE A 75 -1.81 -16.74 -9.79
N PRO A 76 -1.01 -17.69 -9.26
CA PRO A 76 -1.53 -18.96 -8.73
C PRO A 76 -2.53 -18.77 -7.59
N VAL A 77 -3.58 -19.59 -7.54
CA VAL A 77 -4.64 -19.54 -6.51
C VAL A 77 -4.07 -19.60 -5.08
N ARG A 78 -3.01 -20.41 -4.87
CA ARG A 78 -2.32 -20.56 -3.57
C ARG A 78 -1.66 -19.28 -3.04
N THR A 79 -1.45 -18.29 -3.90
CA THR A 79 -0.90 -16.97 -3.55
C THR A 79 -1.97 -15.89 -3.66
N TYR A 80 -2.91 -16.05 -4.60
CA TYR A 80 -4.07 -15.17 -4.73
C TYR A 80 -4.93 -15.13 -3.46
N ASN A 81 -5.39 -16.29 -2.98
CA ASN A 81 -6.37 -16.34 -1.87
C ASN A 81 -5.82 -15.79 -0.54
N PRO A 82 -4.57 -16.09 -0.12
CA PRO A 82 -4.03 -15.54 1.12
C PRO A 82 -3.87 -14.01 1.07
N ILE A 83 -3.49 -13.45 -0.07
CA ILE A 83 -3.36 -12.00 -0.23
C ILE A 83 -4.75 -11.32 -0.25
N GLU A 84 -5.72 -11.91 -0.93
CA GLU A 84 -7.10 -11.43 -0.89
C GLU A 84 -7.66 -11.45 0.53
N SER A 85 -7.46 -12.57 1.25
CA SER A 85 -7.86 -12.71 2.65
C SER A 85 -7.14 -11.69 3.55
N LEU A 86 -5.86 -11.41 3.30
CA LEU A 86 -5.11 -10.37 4.02
C LEU A 86 -5.78 -9.00 3.88
N PHE A 87 -6.20 -8.61 2.66
CA PHE A 87 -6.92 -7.35 2.47
C PHE A 87 -8.29 -7.35 3.15
N ILE A 88 -9.06 -8.44 3.06
CA ILE A 88 -10.35 -8.56 3.75
C ILE A 88 -10.18 -8.43 5.27
N ILE A 89 -9.21 -9.14 5.85
CA ILE A 89 -8.88 -9.05 7.28
C ILE A 89 -8.47 -7.61 7.63
N GLY A 90 -7.65 -6.97 6.80
CA GLY A 90 -7.25 -5.58 6.99
C GLY A 90 -8.44 -4.61 7.01
N ILE A 91 -9.42 -4.79 6.12
CA ILE A 91 -10.66 -4.01 6.12
C ILE A 91 -11.44 -4.23 7.42
N ILE A 92 -11.65 -5.49 7.82
CA ILE A 92 -12.41 -5.83 9.04
C ILE A 92 -11.72 -5.24 10.27
N VAL A 93 -10.42 -5.50 10.43
CA VAL A 93 -9.61 -4.99 11.55
C VAL A 93 -9.61 -3.46 11.56
N GLY A 94 -9.41 -2.83 10.42
CA GLY A 94 -9.41 -1.37 10.29
C GLY A 94 -10.75 -0.75 10.68
N VAL A 95 -11.86 -1.31 10.23
CA VAL A 95 -13.21 -0.86 10.62
C VAL A 95 -13.46 -1.08 12.11
N THR A 96 -13.12 -2.25 12.66
CA THR A 96 -13.25 -2.52 14.11
C THR A 96 -12.43 -1.55 14.94
N MET A 97 -11.22 -1.21 14.50
CA MET A 97 -10.37 -0.21 15.15
C MET A 97 -10.96 1.21 15.08
N LEU A 98 -11.60 1.57 13.95
CA LEU A 98 -12.21 2.89 13.76
C LEU A 98 -13.38 3.14 14.74
N PHE A 99 -14.16 2.09 15.01
CA PHE A 99 -15.30 2.13 15.93
C PHE A 99 -14.94 1.76 17.38
N ASN A 100 -13.65 1.62 17.70
CA ASN A 100 -13.21 1.31 19.06
C ASN A 100 -13.16 2.60 19.92
N PRO A 101 -13.95 2.71 21.01
CA PRO A 101 -13.99 3.92 21.84
C PRO A 101 -12.87 3.99 22.89
N PHE A 102 -12.08 2.92 23.06
CA PHE A 102 -11.18 2.77 24.22
C PHE A 102 -9.75 3.28 23.97
N SER A 103 -9.29 3.37 22.72
CA SER A 103 -7.91 3.78 22.42
C SER A 103 -7.82 4.66 21.18
N PHE A 104 -7.23 5.85 21.36
CA PHE A 104 -6.96 6.80 20.28
C PHE A 104 -5.91 6.28 19.28
N VAL A 105 -4.99 5.42 19.72
CA VAL A 105 -3.98 4.79 18.86
C VAL A 105 -4.67 4.02 17.73
N PHE A 106 -5.73 3.28 18.05
CA PHE A 106 -6.47 2.56 17.03
C PHE A 106 -7.09 3.49 15.99
N TYR A 107 -7.70 4.60 16.42
CA TYR A 107 -8.27 5.58 15.51
C TYR A 107 -7.22 6.17 14.55
N LYS A 108 -6.04 6.53 15.08
CA LYS A 108 -4.92 7.10 14.30
C LYS A 108 -4.51 6.22 13.11
N TYR A 109 -4.47 4.91 13.30
CA TYR A 109 -4.03 3.96 12.27
C TYR A 109 -5.18 3.30 11.49
N ALA A 110 -6.38 3.22 12.06
CA ALA A 110 -7.54 2.54 11.50
C ALA A 110 -7.90 3.01 10.10
N PHE A 111 -7.93 4.32 9.89
CA PHE A 111 -8.25 4.90 8.59
C PHE A 111 -7.25 4.46 7.52
N VAL A 112 -5.95 4.52 7.83
CA VAL A 112 -4.90 4.14 6.88
C VAL A 112 -4.93 2.64 6.57
N VAL A 113 -5.12 1.77 7.57
CA VAL A 113 -5.30 0.33 7.34
C VAL A 113 -6.48 0.09 6.42
N SER A 114 -7.62 0.70 6.72
CA SER A 114 -8.87 0.49 5.99
C SER A 114 -8.75 0.99 4.55
N LEU A 115 -8.19 2.19 4.36
CA LEU A 115 -7.98 2.78 3.05
C LEU A 115 -7.04 1.92 2.20
N PHE A 116 -5.87 1.55 2.74
CA PHE A 116 -4.90 0.74 2.01
C PHE A 116 -5.46 -0.65 1.70
N SER A 117 -6.17 -1.27 2.65
CA SER A 117 -6.77 -2.59 2.46
C SER A 117 -7.90 -2.56 1.46
N LEU A 118 -8.74 -1.52 1.46
CA LEU A 118 -9.82 -1.35 0.50
C LEU A 118 -9.28 -1.11 -0.91
N LEU A 119 -8.32 -0.19 -1.07
CA LEU A 119 -7.69 0.05 -2.37
C LEU A 119 -6.96 -1.22 -2.84
N GLY A 120 -6.15 -1.83 -1.98
CA GLY A 120 -5.48 -3.11 -2.25
C GLY A 120 -6.46 -4.19 -2.70
N PHE A 121 -7.58 -4.35 -2.00
CA PHE A 121 -8.64 -5.29 -2.35
C PHE A 121 -9.28 -4.98 -3.71
N ILE A 122 -9.64 -3.72 -3.97
CA ILE A 122 -10.20 -3.30 -5.27
C ILE A 122 -9.19 -3.64 -6.38
N LEU A 123 -7.93 -3.26 -6.25
CA LEU A 123 -6.91 -3.57 -7.25
C LEU A 123 -6.72 -5.09 -7.42
N TRP A 124 -6.67 -5.83 -6.32
CA TRP A 124 -6.41 -7.27 -6.31
C TRP A 124 -7.56 -8.07 -6.93
N SER A 125 -8.81 -7.76 -6.56
CA SER A 125 -10.04 -8.42 -7.05
C SER A 125 -10.28 -8.26 -8.54
N HIS A 126 -9.70 -7.23 -9.18
CA HIS A 126 -9.77 -7.08 -10.63
C HIS A 126 -8.80 -8.01 -11.38
N MET A 127 -7.80 -8.58 -10.70
CA MET A 127 -6.91 -9.58 -11.28
C MET A 127 -7.54 -10.96 -11.12
N GLY A 128 -7.87 -11.63 -12.23
CA GLY A 128 -8.28 -13.03 -12.17
C GLY A 128 -7.13 -13.92 -11.72
N ALA A 129 -7.41 -14.83 -10.78
CA ALA A 129 -6.49 -15.90 -10.44
C ALA A 129 -6.25 -16.84 -11.64
N ARG A 130 -5.09 -17.49 -11.66
CA ARG A 130 -4.78 -18.56 -12.61
C ARG A 130 -5.75 -19.73 -12.42
N ASN A 131 -6.10 -20.43 -13.50
CA ASN A 131 -7.00 -21.58 -13.44
C ASN A 131 -6.57 -22.60 -12.35
N PRO A 132 -7.47 -23.03 -11.45
CA PRO A 132 -7.18 -23.96 -10.37
C PRO A 132 -6.53 -25.27 -10.84
N ARG A 133 -6.96 -25.81 -11.99
CA ARG A 133 -6.41 -27.06 -12.55
C ARG A 133 -4.92 -26.92 -12.84
N THR A 134 -4.54 -25.87 -13.56
CA THR A 134 -3.12 -25.58 -13.87
C THR A 134 -2.31 -25.15 -12.65
N THR A 135 -2.98 -24.73 -11.56
CA THR A 135 -2.33 -24.38 -10.31
C THR A 135 -2.01 -25.62 -9.48
N ALA A 136 -2.84 -26.66 -9.56
CA ALA A 136 -2.62 -27.93 -8.86
C ALA A 136 -1.36 -28.66 -9.34
N GLU A 137 -0.95 -28.43 -10.58
CA GLU A 137 0.27 -28.98 -11.18
C GLU A 137 1.56 -28.27 -10.70
N LEU A 138 1.46 -27.15 -9.98
CA LEU A 138 2.64 -26.44 -9.52
C LEU A 138 3.35 -27.19 -8.39
N PRO A 139 4.70 -27.21 -8.38
CA PRO A 139 5.47 -27.85 -7.33
C PRO A 139 5.18 -27.20 -5.98
N LYS A 140 5.12 -28.01 -4.91
CA LYS A 140 4.93 -27.54 -3.54
C LYS A 140 6.08 -26.61 -3.12
N PHE A 141 5.79 -25.69 -2.20
CA PHE A 141 6.83 -24.83 -1.65
C PHE A 141 7.84 -25.65 -0.83
N THR A 142 9.12 -25.33 -0.98
CA THR A 142 10.21 -25.88 -0.17
C THR A 142 10.55 -24.88 0.94
N ILE A 143 11.35 -25.32 1.92
CA ILE A 143 11.85 -24.46 3.01
C ILE A 143 12.57 -23.22 2.45
N VAL A 144 13.29 -23.35 1.34
CA VAL A 144 14.00 -22.24 0.69
C VAL A 144 13.04 -21.13 0.26
N HIS A 145 11.88 -21.48 -0.30
CA HIS A 145 10.88 -20.49 -0.74
C HIS A 145 10.28 -19.74 0.46
N HIS A 146 9.99 -20.46 1.54
CA HIS A 146 9.50 -19.87 2.78
C HIS A 146 10.57 -18.98 3.45
N GLY A 147 11.83 -19.43 3.46
CA GLY A 147 12.96 -18.66 3.97
C GLY A 147 13.16 -17.35 3.21
N ALA A 148 13.14 -17.38 1.88
CA ALA A 148 13.24 -16.17 1.06
C ALA A 148 12.08 -15.20 1.33
N GLY A 149 10.84 -15.70 1.42
CA GLY A 149 9.69 -14.89 1.78
C GLY A 149 9.83 -14.27 3.17
N LEU A 150 10.25 -15.05 4.16
CA LEU A 150 10.38 -14.60 5.55
C LEU A 150 11.45 -13.52 5.70
N VAL A 151 12.62 -13.69 5.06
CA VAL A 151 13.68 -12.68 5.09
C VAL A 151 13.18 -11.35 4.56
N ILE A 152 12.52 -11.32 3.40
CA ILE A 152 12.00 -10.06 2.86
C ILE A 152 10.89 -9.48 3.74
N ALA A 153 10.00 -10.32 4.26
CA ALA A 153 8.95 -9.87 5.16
C ALA A 153 9.51 -9.19 6.42
N LEU A 154 10.55 -9.77 7.03
CA LEU A 154 11.22 -9.19 8.20
C LEU A 154 11.90 -7.85 7.85
N LEU A 155 12.55 -7.75 6.69
CA LEU A 155 13.15 -6.49 6.24
C LEU A 155 12.09 -5.40 6.03
N VAL A 156 10.96 -5.74 5.41
CA VAL A 156 9.83 -4.80 5.21
C VAL A 156 9.22 -4.40 6.55
N ALA A 157 8.97 -5.35 7.45
CA ALA A 157 8.44 -5.06 8.79
C ALA A 157 9.37 -4.12 9.55
N ALA A 158 10.67 -4.41 9.60
CA ALA A 158 11.67 -3.57 10.26
C ALA A 158 11.71 -2.16 9.63
N PHE A 159 11.74 -2.07 8.30
CA PHE A 159 11.73 -0.79 7.61
C PHE A 159 10.48 0.05 7.95
N VAL A 160 9.28 -0.54 7.84
CA VAL A 160 8.02 0.15 8.15
C VAL A 160 7.97 0.55 9.63
N ALA A 161 8.32 -0.36 10.54
CA ALA A 161 8.33 -0.11 11.97
C ALA A 161 9.30 1.04 12.33
N THR A 162 10.53 1.05 11.80
CA THR A 162 11.50 2.12 12.08
C THR A 162 11.00 3.47 11.59
N ASN A 163 10.41 3.53 10.39
CA ASN A 163 9.84 4.78 9.86
C ASN A 163 8.67 5.26 10.73
N LEU A 164 7.74 4.38 11.09
CA LEU A 164 6.60 4.73 11.94
C LEU A 164 7.03 5.12 13.36
N ILE A 165 7.96 4.39 13.98
CA ILE A 165 8.50 4.75 15.30
C ILE A 165 9.12 6.13 15.23
N THR A 166 9.94 6.42 14.22
CA THR A 166 10.61 7.72 14.08
C THR A 166 9.60 8.85 13.87
N ALA A 167 8.61 8.63 13.00
CA ALA A 167 7.58 9.63 12.69
C ALA A 167 6.63 9.90 13.85
N ASN A 168 6.45 8.95 14.76
CA ASN A 168 5.49 9.04 15.87
C ASN A 168 6.14 9.21 17.24
N ARG A 169 7.47 9.37 17.31
CA ARG A 169 8.14 9.67 18.59
C ARG A 169 7.51 10.93 19.21
N PRO A 170 7.17 10.89 20.52
CA PRO A 170 6.68 12.06 21.21
C PRO A 170 7.67 13.22 21.10
N GLN A 171 7.19 14.39 20.71
CA GLN A 171 7.97 15.63 20.61
C GLN A 171 7.25 16.72 21.36
N GLU A 172 8.01 17.66 21.95
CA GLU A 172 7.45 18.86 22.55
C GLU A 172 6.59 19.62 21.53
N PRO A 173 5.40 20.10 21.91
CA PRO A 173 4.81 20.20 23.25
C PRO A 173 3.98 18.97 23.74
N TYR A 174 4.24 17.77 23.22
CA TYR A 174 3.62 16.49 23.62
C TYR A 174 2.08 16.48 23.52
N GLY A 175 1.54 17.12 22.47
CA GLY A 175 0.09 17.24 22.27
C GLY A 175 -0.54 18.46 22.97
N GLU A 176 0.22 19.20 23.78
CA GLU A 176 -0.26 20.44 24.39
C GLU A 176 -0.14 21.64 23.44
N ARG A 177 -0.91 22.70 23.71
CA ARG A 177 -0.74 23.96 22.95
C ARG A 177 0.57 24.63 23.36
N GLN A 178 1.39 25.07 22.40
CA GLN A 178 2.69 25.72 22.69
C GLN A 178 2.59 26.85 23.72
N ARG A 179 1.54 27.68 23.63
CA ARG A 179 1.29 28.76 24.60
C ARG A 179 1.12 28.24 26.03
N LEU A 180 0.42 27.12 26.20
CA LEU A 180 0.21 26.48 27.49
C LEU A 180 1.48 25.77 27.97
N TRP A 181 2.16 25.05 27.08
CA TRP A 181 3.45 24.41 27.36
C TRP A 181 4.47 25.38 27.95
N ASN A 182 4.57 26.58 27.37
CA ASN A 182 5.49 27.61 27.83
C ASN A 182 5.14 28.17 29.22
N THR A 183 3.91 27.97 29.72
CA THR A 183 3.50 28.42 31.06
C THR A 183 3.70 27.38 32.15
N PHE A 184 4.01 26.13 31.79
CA PHE A 184 4.24 25.08 32.77
C PHE A 184 5.61 25.21 33.43
N SER A 185 5.69 24.83 34.70
CA SER A 185 6.96 24.65 35.41
C SER A 185 7.76 23.51 34.77
N GLU A 186 9.09 23.54 34.95
CA GLU A 186 9.96 22.47 34.44
C GLU A 186 9.62 21.10 35.03
N GLU A 187 9.19 21.05 36.30
CA GLU A 187 8.68 19.83 36.93
C GLU A 187 7.47 19.27 36.18
N ARG A 188 6.48 20.13 35.87
CA ARG A 188 5.27 19.70 35.15
C ARG A 188 5.58 19.27 33.72
N LYS A 189 6.51 19.94 33.03
CA LYS A 189 6.98 19.53 31.70
C LYS A 189 7.64 18.16 31.74
N ALA A 190 8.44 17.89 32.77
CA ALA A 190 9.09 16.58 32.96
C ALA A 190 8.06 15.47 33.20
N GLU A 191 7.01 15.72 33.98
CA GLU A 191 5.90 14.78 34.18
C GLU A 191 5.17 14.46 32.86
N ILE A 192 4.81 15.48 32.08
CA ILE A 192 4.10 15.32 30.80
C ILE A 192 4.98 14.55 29.80
N ARG A 193 6.28 14.88 29.70
CA ARG A 193 7.23 14.14 28.88
C ARG A 193 7.28 12.67 29.27
N ALA A 194 7.45 12.38 30.56
CA ALA A 194 7.56 11.01 31.05
C ALA A 194 6.28 10.20 30.78
N ALA A 195 5.11 10.82 30.96
CA ALA A 195 3.83 10.19 30.63
C ALA A 195 3.71 9.88 29.12
N ALA A 196 4.03 10.86 28.25
CA ALA A 196 3.98 10.67 26.81
C ALA A 196 4.95 9.59 26.30
N GLU A 197 6.17 9.55 26.85
CA GLU A 197 7.15 8.49 26.55
C GLU A 197 6.68 7.11 27.04
N SER A 198 6.09 7.05 28.23
CA SER A 198 5.51 5.82 28.77
C SER A 198 4.38 5.29 27.88
N ASP A 199 3.42 6.14 27.52
CA ASP A 199 2.30 5.78 26.64
C ASP A 199 2.78 5.30 25.26
N PHE A 200 3.77 6.01 24.69
CA PHE A 200 4.37 5.61 23.42
C PHE A 200 5.03 4.22 23.51
N ASN A 201 5.83 3.97 24.55
CA ASN A 201 6.55 2.71 24.69
C ASN A 201 5.65 1.52 25.03
N THR A 202 4.58 1.74 25.81
CA THR A 202 3.72 0.68 26.33
C THR A 202 2.52 0.38 25.44
N VAL A 203 2.00 1.39 24.72
CA VAL A 203 0.77 1.26 23.90
C VAL A 203 1.10 1.36 22.42
N GLU A 204 1.74 2.46 21.99
CA GLU A 204 1.89 2.75 20.56
C GLU A 204 2.97 1.88 19.89
N MET A 205 4.10 1.65 20.56
CA MET A 205 5.22 0.88 19.99
C MET A 205 4.85 -0.59 19.71
N PRO A 206 4.25 -1.36 20.64
CA PRO A 206 3.79 -2.71 20.33
C PRO A 206 2.77 -2.75 19.19
N PHE A 207 1.90 -1.73 19.14
CA PHE A 207 0.94 -1.59 18.07
C PHE A 207 1.61 -1.33 16.71
N ILE A 208 2.60 -0.43 16.64
CA ILE A 208 3.37 -0.17 15.41
C ILE A 208 4.08 -1.44 14.92
N LEU A 209 4.66 -2.22 15.84
CA LEU A 209 5.30 -3.50 15.48
C LEU A 209 4.29 -4.47 14.87
N LEU A 210 3.13 -4.64 15.49
CA LEU A 210 2.05 -5.48 14.96
C LEU A 210 1.54 -4.96 13.61
N TYR A 211 1.31 -3.65 13.51
CA TYR A 211 0.87 -2.98 12.29
C TYR A 211 1.84 -3.22 11.13
N SER A 212 3.15 -3.18 11.38
CA SER A 212 4.19 -3.38 10.37
C SER A 212 4.17 -4.79 9.75
N LEU A 213 3.58 -5.77 10.44
CA LEU A 213 3.43 -7.13 9.91
C LEU A 213 2.43 -7.20 8.75
N PHE A 214 1.49 -6.26 8.66
CA PHE A 214 0.49 -6.25 7.60
C PHE A 214 1.10 -6.10 6.19
N PRO A 215 1.87 -5.02 5.89
CA PRO A 215 2.57 -4.94 4.61
C PRO A 215 3.60 -6.08 4.46
N ALA A 216 4.28 -6.50 5.53
CA ALA A 216 5.23 -7.61 5.48
C ALA A 216 4.60 -8.93 5.01
N ALA A 217 3.37 -9.24 5.42
CA ALA A 217 2.64 -10.42 5.01
C ALA A 217 2.36 -10.44 3.49
N PHE A 218 2.06 -9.29 2.89
CA PHE A 218 1.90 -9.17 1.44
C PHE A 218 3.20 -9.55 0.71
N PHE A 219 4.34 -9.01 1.17
CA PHE A 219 5.65 -9.32 0.58
C PHE A 219 6.06 -10.78 0.81
N TYR A 220 5.77 -11.35 1.98
CA TYR A 220 6.00 -12.76 2.26
C TYR A 220 5.36 -13.65 1.19
N PHE A 221 4.06 -13.45 0.93
CA PHE A 221 3.31 -14.26 -0.04
C PHE A 221 3.81 -14.05 -1.47
N GLY A 222 4.11 -12.80 -1.86
CA GLY A 222 4.61 -12.48 -3.19
C GLY A 222 6.00 -13.07 -3.46
N VAL A 223 6.97 -12.82 -2.58
CA VAL A 223 8.37 -13.24 -2.74
C VAL A 223 8.49 -14.76 -2.74
N ARG A 224 7.75 -15.45 -1.87
CA ARG A 224 7.65 -16.91 -1.85
C ARG A 224 7.30 -17.48 -3.23
N GLU A 225 6.32 -16.90 -3.91
CA GLU A 225 5.88 -17.36 -5.23
C GLU A 225 6.91 -17.03 -6.32
N VAL A 226 7.53 -15.86 -6.24
CA VAL A 226 8.62 -15.46 -7.16
C VAL A 226 9.82 -16.40 -7.03
N ALA A 227 10.24 -16.71 -5.81
CA ALA A 227 11.35 -17.64 -5.54
C ALA A 227 11.06 -19.04 -6.11
N ALA A 228 9.85 -19.56 -5.88
CA ALA A 228 9.43 -20.85 -6.43
C ALA A 228 9.43 -20.87 -7.96
N SER A 229 9.00 -19.77 -8.59
CA SER A 229 8.99 -19.63 -10.05
C SER A 229 10.40 -19.59 -10.64
N ALA A 230 11.32 -18.85 -9.99
CA ALA A 230 12.71 -18.71 -10.44
C ALA A 230 13.48 -20.03 -10.39
N ILE A 231 13.34 -20.80 -9.30
CA ILE A 231 14.03 -22.10 -9.14
C ILE A 231 13.50 -23.13 -10.14
N SER A 232 12.18 -23.17 -10.37
CA SER A 232 11.58 -24.06 -11.36
C SER A 232 12.12 -23.81 -12.77
N GLN A 233 12.22 -22.54 -13.18
CA GLN A 233 12.78 -22.16 -14.49
C GLN A 233 14.26 -22.53 -14.63
N GLY A 234 15.05 -22.34 -13.56
CA GLY A 234 16.47 -22.71 -13.54
C GLY A 234 16.71 -24.20 -13.72
N SER A 235 15.90 -25.04 -13.06
CA SER A 235 15.96 -26.50 -13.20
C SER A 235 15.66 -26.95 -14.64
N THR A 236 14.58 -26.44 -15.23
CA THR A 236 14.19 -26.77 -16.61
C THR A 236 15.26 -26.39 -17.62
N LYS A 237 15.86 -25.20 -17.47
CA LYS A 237 16.94 -24.75 -18.36
C LYS A 237 18.17 -25.64 -18.25
N LYS A 238 18.60 -25.97 -17.02
CA LYS A 238 19.74 -26.86 -16.78
C LYS A 238 19.55 -28.25 -17.40
N ASN A 239 18.35 -28.81 -17.30
CA ASN A 239 18.02 -30.11 -17.89
C ASN A 239 18.01 -30.04 -19.43
N ALA A 240 17.49 -28.95 -20.01
CA ALA A 240 17.52 -28.74 -21.46
C ALA A 240 18.96 -28.59 -22.00
N ASP A 241 19.82 -27.89 -21.28
CA ASP A 241 21.24 -27.71 -21.66
C ASP A 241 22.01 -29.05 -21.55
N ALA A 242 21.79 -29.83 -20.49
CA ALA A 242 22.39 -31.15 -20.32
C ALA A 242 21.98 -32.13 -21.43
N ALA A 243 20.70 -32.13 -21.83
CA ALA A 243 20.20 -32.96 -22.93
C ALA A 243 20.85 -32.60 -24.28
N ARG A 244 21.10 -31.32 -24.54
CA ARG A 244 21.78 -30.86 -25.77
C ARG A 244 23.24 -31.31 -25.81
N ILE A 245 23.95 -31.25 -24.68
CA ILE A 245 25.35 -31.70 -24.60
C ILE A 245 25.44 -33.22 -24.79
N GLY A 246 24.54 -33.99 -24.17
CA GLY A 246 24.49 -35.45 -24.33
C GLY A 246 24.18 -35.90 -25.76
N ALA A 247 23.36 -35.15 -26.50
CA ALA A 247 23.05 -35.44 -27.91
C ALA A 247 24.18 -35.09 -28.89
N ALA A 248 25.17 -34.31 -28.47
CA ALA A 248 26.28 -33.83 -29.32
C ALA A 248 27.56 -34.69 -29.23
N SER A 249 27.51 -35.83 -28.55
CA SER A 249 28.62 -36.79 -28.51
C SER A 249 28.39 -37.91 -29.53
N PRO A 250 28.91 -37.82 -30.78
CA PRO A 250 28.89 -38.93 -31.71
C PRO A 250 29.81 -40.04 -31.21
N SER A 251 29.31 -41.27 -31.28
CA SER A 251 30.08 -42.52 -31.17
C SER A 251 31.06 -42.69 -32.31
#